data_AF-A0A935FJU9-F1
#
_entry.id   AF-A0A935FJU9-F1
#
_cell.length_a   1.000
_cell.length_b   1.000
_cell.length_c   1.000
_cell.angle_alpha   90.00
_cell.angle_beta   90.00
_cell.angle_gamma   90.00
#
_symmetry.space_group_name_H-M   'P 1'
#
loop_
_entity.id
_entity.type
_entity.pdbx_description
1 polymer ?
#
loop_
_entity_poly.entity_id
_entity_poly.type
_entity_poly.pdbx_seq_one_letter_code
_entity_poly.pdbx_strand_id
1 'polypeptide(L)'
;MVRTQVQLSAELAEAVKRRAEAEKVSVAEIIRRALDGALTQGAPLDQARVRARAAAAAGTFGSGVAEISSRHDEFLAEAFEP
;
A
#
# COMPACT_ATOMS: atom_id res chain seq x y z
N MET A 1 1.02 -12.24 -20.36
CA MET A 1 0.35 -13.11 -19.36
C MET A 1 0.64 -14.56 -19.72
N VAL A 2 0.82 -15.43 -18.74
CA VAL A 2 0.98 -16.88 -18.92
C VAL A 2 -0.27 -17.58 -18.41
N ARG A 3 -0.81 -18.56 -19.15
CA ARG A 3 -2.00 -19.32 -18.74
C ARG A 3 -1.57 -20.41 -17.76
N THR A 4 -2.07 -20.34 -16.54
CA THR A 4 -1.82 -21.32 -15.49
C THR A 4 -3.14 -21.84 -14.95
N GLN A 5 -3.30 -23.16 -14.85
CA GLN A 5 -4.45 -23.77 -14.20
C GLN A 5 -4.09 -24.10 -12.75
N VAL A 6 -4.89 -23.57 -11.83
CA VAL A 6 -4.76 -23.80 -10.38
C VAL A 6 -6.12 -24.18 -9.83
N GLN A 7 -6.15 -25.14 -8.90
CA GLN A 7 -7.37 -25.50 -8.18
C GLN A 7 -7.55 -24.59 -6.98
N LEU A 8 -8.78 -24.13 -6.77
CA LEU A 8 -9.20 -23.33 -5.62
C LEU A 8 -10.16 -24.19 -4.78
N SER A 9 -10.13 -24.02 -3.46
CA SER A 9 -11.22 -24.55 -2.64
C SER A 9 -12.53 -23.86 -3.02
N ALA A 10 -13.66 -24.53 -2.80
CA ALA A 10 -14.98 -23.97 -3.07
C ALA A 10 -15.20 -22.64 -2.33
N GLU A 11 -14.77 -22.58 -1.07
CA GLU A 11 -14.85 -21.39 -0.23
C GLU A 11 -14.05 -20.21 -0.80
N LEU A 12 -12.83 -20.47 -1.29
CA LEU A 12 -11.98 -19.44 -1.87
C LEU A 12 -12.53 -18.96 -3.22
N ALA A 13 -13.03 -19.87 -4.06
CA ALA A 13 -13.65 -19.52 -5.33
C ALA A 13 -14.86 -18.59 -5.13
N GLU A 14 -15.72 -18.91 -4.17
CA GLU A 14 -16.87 -18.07 -3.82
C GLU A 14 -16.46 -16.71 -3.22
N ALA A 15 -15.44 -16.67 -2.37
CA ALA A 15 -14.92 -15.42 -1.82
C ALA A 15 -14.37 -14.49 -2.91
N VAL A 16 -13.59 -15.02 -3.85
CA VAL A 16 -13.03 -14.24 -4.98
C VAL A 16 -14.15 -13.75 -5.89
N LYS A 17 -15.17 -14.58 -6.16
CA LYS A 17 -16.32 -14.21 -6.99
C LYS A 17 -17.12 -13.06 -6.40
N ARG A 18 -17.49 -13.14 -5.11
CA ARG A 18 -18.20 -12.06 -4.41
C ARG A 18 -17.43 -10.75 -4.44
N ARG A 19 -16.09 -10.82 -4.27
CA ARG A 19 -15.23 -9.64 -4.30
C ARG A 19 -15.15 -9.03 -5.70
N ALA A 20 -15.05 -9.87 -6.73
CA ALA A 20 -15.04 -9.43 -8.13
C ALA A 20 -16.34 -8.71 -8.51
N GLU A 21 -17.49 -9.24 -8.07
CA GLU A 21 -18.81 -8.61 -8.26
C GLU A 21 -18.91 -7.26 -7.56
N ALA A 22 -18.49 -7.19 -6.29
CA ALA A 22 -18.51 -5.95 -5.50
C ALA A 22 -17.62 -4.86 -6.12
N GLU A 23 -16.42 -5.23 -6.61
CA GLU A 23 -15.46 -4.30 -7.21
C GLU A 23 -15.72 -4.06 -8.73
N LYS A 24 -16.70 -4.75 -9.34
CA LYS A 24 -17.01 -4.71 -10.78
C LYS A 24 -15.80 -4.98 -11.67
N VAL A 25 -14.97 -5.96 -11.28
CA VAL A 25 -13.80 -6.42 -12.04
C VAL A 25 -13.89 -7.92 -12.30
N SER A 26 -13.02 -8.44 -13.17
CA SER A 26 -12.96 -9.89 -13.41
C SER A 26 -12.41 -10.64 -12.19
N VAL A 27 -12.86 -11.90 -12.01
CA VAL A 27 -12.27 -12.84 -11.02
C VAL A 27 -10.76 -12.95 -11.18
N ALA A 28 -10.28 -13.00 -12.42
CA ALA A 28 -8.86 -13.09 -12.72
C ALA A 28 -8.07 -11.84 -12.25
N GLU A 29 -8.70 -10.66 -12.22
CA GLU A 29 -8.08 -9.44 -11.72
C GLU A 29 -7.93 -9.46 -10.20
N ILE A 30 -8.94 -9.94 -9.48
CA ILE A 30 -8.84 -10.13 -8.02
C ILE A 30 -7.70 -11.10 -7.68
N ILE A 31 -7.61 -12.24 -8.39
CA ILE A 31 -6.56 -13.23 -8.17
C ILE A 31 -5.17 -12.61 -8.43
N ARG A 32 -5.00 -11.85 -9.52
CA ARG A 32 -3.73 -11.18 -9.81
C ARG A 32 -3.32 -10.20 -8.72
N ARG A 33 -4.21 -9.29 -8.32
CA ARG A 33 -3.91 -8.31 -7.26
C ARG A 33 -3.55 -8.97 -5.94
N ALA A 34 -4.26 -10.04 -5.59
CA ALA A 34 -3.97 -10.81 -4.38
C ALA A 34 -2.59 -11.48 -4.45
N LEU A 35 -2.24 -12.10 -5.58
CA LEU A 35 -0.93 -12.72 -5.79
C LEU A 35 0.20 -11.69 -5.85
N ASP A 36 0.02 -10.59 -6.59
CA ASP A 36 0.98 -9.50 -6.66
C ASP A 36 1.22 -8.89 -5.27
N GLY A 37 0.14 -8.66 -4.52
CA GLY A 37 0.21 -8.18 -3.14
C GLY A 37 0.96 -9.15 -2.23
N ALA A 38 0.60 -10.43 -2.26
CA ALA A 38 1.23 -11.46 -1.43
C ALA A 38 2.72 -11.64 -1.75
N LEU A 39 3.08 -11.64 -3.04
CA LEU A 39 4.47 -11.79 -3.49
C LEU A 39 5.29 -10.52 -3.24
N THR A 40 4.67 -9.33 -3.31
CA THR A 40 5.34 -8.06 -3.01
C THR A 40 5.49 -7.82 -1.50
N GLN A 41 4.56 -8.31 -0.68
CA GLN A 41 4.61 -8.21 0.78
C GLN A 41 5.49 -9.30 1.42
N GLY A 42 5.58 -10.48 0.80
CA GLY A 42 6.47 -11.57 1.22
C GLY A 42 7.91 -11.44 0.71
N ALA A 43 8.14 -10.60 -0.30
CA ALA A 43 9.50 -10.16 -0.61
C ALA A 43 10.01 -9.32 0.58
N PRO A 44 11.23 -9.57 1.11
CA PRO A 44 11.84 -8.62 2.02
C PRO A 44 11.74 -7.26 1.36
N LEU A 45 11.05 -6.32 2.02
CA LEU A 45 10.87 -4.95 1.52
C LEU A 45 12.18 -4.56 0.87
N ASP A 46 12.17 -4.40 -0.45
CA ASP A 46 13.38 -4.05 -1.17
C ASP A 46 13.85 -2.74 -0.54
N GLN A 47 14.83 -2.84 0.36
CA GLN A 47 15.23 -1.74 1.20
C GLN A 47 15.73 -0.61 0.31
N ALA A 48 16.25 -0.93 -0.88
CA ALA A 48 16.61 0.07 -1.88
C ALA A 48 15.37 0.82 -2.37
N ARG A 49 14.26 0.13 -2.68
CA ARG A 49 13.00 0.78 -3.08
C ARG A 49 12.39 1.63 -1.96
N VAL A 50 12.42 1.15 -0.71
CA VAL A 50 11.93 1.92 0.45
C VAL A 50 12.77 3.18 0.67
N ARG A 51 14.10 3.04 0.65
CA ARG A 51 15.03 4.17 0.80
C ARG A 51 14.92 5.16 -0.36
N ALA A 52 14.81 4.67 -1.60
CA ALA A 52 14.63 5.52 -2.78
C ALA A 52 13.34 6.34 -2.69
N ARG A 53 12.24 5.72 -2.26
CA ARG A 53 10.96 6.42 -2.05
C ARG A 53 11.06 7.47 -0.93
N ALA A 54 11.72 7.15 0.18
CA ALA A 54 11.92 8.09 1.27
C ALA A 54 12.80 9.27 0.86
N ALA A 55 13.89 9.01 0.14
CA ALA A 55 14.78 10.04 -0.39
C ALA A 55 14.07 10.97 -1.40
N ALA A 56 13.22 10.43 -2.26
CA ALA A 56 12.43 11.23 -3.21
C ALA A 56 11.36 12.11 -2.52
N ALA A 57 10.89 11.71 -1.34
CA ALA A 57 9.94 12.51 -0.56
C ALA A 57 10.61 13.63 0.24
N ALA A 58 11.89 13.46 0.63
CA ALA A 58 12.65 14.44 1.37
C ALA A 58 12.86 15.72 0.56
N GLY A 59 12.47 16.87 1.11
CA GLY A 59 12.60 18.18 0.45
C GLY A 59 11.50 18.54 -0.54
N THR A 60 10.56 17.63 -0.82
CA THR A 60 9.42 17.90 -1.72
C THR A 60 8.33 18.76 -1.05
N PHE A 61 8.28 18.74 0.29
CA PHE A 61 7.31 19.49 1.08
C PHE A 61 8.04 20.39 2.08
N GLY A 62 7.67 21.67 2.11
CA GLY A 62 8.22 22.64 3.05
C GLY A 62 7.10 23.35 3.78
N SER A 63 7.13 23.30 5.12
CA SER A 63 6.20 24.04 5.99
C SER A 63 6.57 25.52 6.13
N GLY A 64 7.74 25.94 5.61
CA GLY A 64 8.27 27.30 5.78
C GLY A 64 8.84 27.59 7.18
N VAL A 65 8.72 26.66 8.12
CA VAL A 65 9.18 26.80 9.51
C VAL A 65 10.33 25.82 9.73
N ALA A 66 11.54 26.37 9.95
CA ALA A 66 12.76 25.58 10.08
C ALA A 66 12.78 24.67 11.32
N GLU A 67 12.08 25.07 12.39
CA GLU A 67 12.14 24.39 13.69
C GLU A 67 11.06 23.32 13.89
N ILE A 68 10.15 23.12 12.92
CA ILE A 68 9.04 22.17 13.05
C ILE A 68 9.54 20.75 13.33
N SER A 69 10.68 20.36 12.76
CA SER A 69 11.24 19.02 12.99
C SER A 69 11.80 18.85 14.40
N SER A 70 12.34 19.92 15.01
CA SER A 70 12.96 19.89 16.34
C SER A 70 11.98 20.16 17.47
N ARG A 71 10.91 20.92 17.22
CA ARG A 71 9.89 21.33 18.20
C ARG A 71 8.52 20.77 17.83
N HIS A 72 8.50 19.61 17.19
CA HIS A 72 7.30 18.98 16.60
C HIS A 72 6.11 18.96 17.57
N ASP A 73 6.34 18.53 18.81
CA ASP A 73 5.28 18.35 19.79
C ASP A 73 4.70 19.69 20.29
N GLU A 74 5.50 20.75 20.31
CA GLU A 74 5.06 22.11 20.67
C GLU A 74 4.18 22.71 19.58
N PHE A 75 4.62 22.63 18.31
CA PHE A 75 3.81 23.06 17.17
C PHE A 75 2.53 22.23 17.03
N LEU A 76 2.57 20.95 17.39
CA LEU A 76 1.39 20.10 17.42
C LEU A 76 0.42 20.55 18.52
N ALA A 77 0.90 20.85 19.72
CA ALA A 77 0.06 21.34 20.80
C ALA A 77 -0.61 22.67 20.43
N GLU A 78 0.17 23.63 19.90
CA GLU A 78 -0.33 24.94 19.44
C GLU A 78 -1.44 24.81 18.39
N ALA A 79 -1.29 23.89 17.43
CA ALA A 79 -2.27 23.70 16.35
C ALA A 79 -3.62 23.09 16.82
N PHE A 80 -3.66 22.50 18.02
CA PHE A 80 -4.83 21.84 18.59
C PHE A 80 -5.37 22.54 19.86
N GLU A 81 -4.80 23.69 20.25
CA GLU A 81 -5.42 24.57 21.22
C GLU A 81 -6.63 25.31 20.60
N PRO A 82 -7.76 25.45 21.34
CA PRO A 82 -9.02 26.01 20.83
C PRO A 82 -9.05 27.53 20.67
#